data_AF-A0A2M6WAW5-F1
#
_entry.id   AF-A0A2M6WAW5-F1
#
_cell.length_a   1.000
_cell.length_b   1.000
_cell.length_c   1.000
_cell.angle_alpha   90.00
_cell.angle_beta   90.00
_cell.angle_gamma   90.00
#
_symmetry.space_group_name_H-M   'P 1'
#
loop_
_entity.id
_entity.type
_entity.pdbx_description
1 polymer ?
#
loop_
_entity_poly.entity_id
_entity_poly.type
_entity_poly.pdbx_seq_one_letter_code
_entity_poly.pdbx_strand_id
1 'polypeptide(L)'
;MFDQPELAKEKEWLISNEAKELRKKLAKEKEIPEDDIIWVSEKGKDWDIISYLQQRNILNYVCAEIQKRFPEQYQSADDVYKIFLNAHFTGRLLPLARIVEKTFGEGSFRLLGNMSIDKQGGVLHLESLKKMRVKQSKMESKEKIMSHSNISSE
;
A
#
# COMPACT_ATOMS: atom_id res chain seq x y z
N MET A 1 -12.74 -5.30 8.40
CA MET A 1 -12.79 -6.72 7.96
C MET A 1 -13.89 -7.48 8.68
N PHE A 2 -14.17 -7.19 9.96
CA PHE A 2 -15.21 -7.86 10.75
C PHE A 2 -16.38 -6.94 11.12
N ASP A 3 -16.67 -5.94 10.28
CA ASP A 3 -17.66 -4.89 10.58
C ASP A 3 -19.07 -5.24 10.10
N GLN A 4 -19.25 -6.46 9.57
CA GLN A 4 -20.55 -7.00 9.21
C GLN A 4 -21.24 -7.62 10.44
N PRO A 5 -22.56 -7.44 10.62
CA PRO A 5 -23.30 -7.98 11.77
C PRO A 5 -23.12 -9.49 11.97
N GLU A 6 -23.02 -10.24 10.88
CA GLU A 6 -22.85 -11.70 10.86
C GLU A 6 -21.50 -12.13 11.46
N LEU A 7 -20.53 -11.22 11.53
CA LEU A 7 -19.18 -11.45 12.07
C LEU A 7 -18.98 -10.86 13.47
N ALA A 8 -20.04 -10.37 14.13
CA ALA A 8 -19.92 -9.72 15.43
C ALA A 8 -19.30 -10.62 16.51
N LYS A 9 -19.71 -11.90 16.57
CA LYS A 9 -19.14 -12.89 17.49
C LYS A 9 -17.65 -13.13 17.22
N GLU A 10 -17.28 -13.20 15.95
CA GLU A 10 -15.89 -13.38 15.53
C GLU A 10 -15.04 -12.17 15.92
N LYS A 11 -15.59 -10.97 15.76
CA LYS A 11 -14.95 -9.73 16.19
C LYS A 11 -14.74 -9.71 17.71
N GLU A 12 -15.75 -10.09 18.49
CA GLU A 12 -15.67 -10.22 19.95
C GLU A 12 -14.60 -11.22 20.39
N TRP A 13 -14.54 -12.38 19.72
CA TRP A 13 -13.51 -13.38 19.95
C TRP A 13 -12.11 -12.81 19.68
N LEU A 14 -11.87 -12.20 18.53
CA LEU A 14 -10.54 -11.70 18.15
C LEU A 14 -10.03 -10.56 19.05
N ILE A 15 -10.92 -9.78 19.67
CA ILE A 15 -10.52 -8.72 20.61
C ILE A 15 -10.32 -9.24 22.05
N SER A 16 -10.75 -10.47 22.34
CA SER A 16 -10.63 -11.11 23.66
C SER A 16 -9.16 -11.24 24.10
N ASN A 17 -8.96 -11.40 25.40
CA ASN A 17 -7.61 -11.64 25.94
C ASN A 17 -7.13 -13.05 25.58
N GLU A 18 -8.03 -14.05 25.55
CA GLU A 18 -7.68 -15.41 25.15
C GLU A 18 -7.11 -15.45 23.71
N ALA A 19 -7.78 -14.81 22.75
CA ALA A 19 -7.31 -14.77 21.36
C ALA A 19 -5.95 -14.07 21.22
N LYS A 20 -5.72 -12.99 21.98
CA LYS A 20 -4.43 -12.27 21.98
C LYS A 20 -3.29 -13.13 22.52
N GLU A 21 -3.51 -13.87 23.59
CA GLU A 21 -2.49 -14.78 24.14
C GLU A 21 -2.22 -15.96 23.21
N LEU A 22 -3.26 -16.51 22.56
CA LEU A 22 -3.10 -17.54 21.53
C LEU A 22 -2.28 -17.03 20.34
N ARG A 23 -2.55 -15.82 19.85
CA ARG A 23 -1.75 -15.17 18.81
C ARG A 23 -0.28 -15.01 19.18
N LYS A 24 0.02 -14.50 20.39
CA LYS A 24 1.41 -14.36 20.88
C LYS A 24 2.13 -15.71 20.93
N LYS A 25 1.43 -16.74 21.42
CA LYS A 25 1.97 -18.10 21.48
C LYS A 25 2.26 -18.63 20.08
N LEU A 26 1.32 -18.50 19.15
CA LEU A 26 1.47 -18.92 17.75
C LEU A 26 2.60 -18.17 17.04
N ALA A 27 2.69 -16.85 17.23
CA ALA A 27 3.75 -16.01 16.69
C ALA A 27 5.13 -16.53 17.11
N LYS A 28 5.29 -16.85 18.39
CA LYS A 28 6.55 -17.41 18.92
C LYS A 28 6.81 -18.83 18.40
N GLU A 29 5.81 -19.69 18.35
CA GLU A 29 5.96 -21.09 17.93
C GLU A 29 6.26 -21.23 16.43
N LYS A 30 5.63 -20.40 15.60
CA LYS A 30 5.76 -20.45 14.15
C LYS A 30 6.81 -19.49 13.58
N GLU A 31 7.44 -18.69 14.45
CA GLU A 31 8.38 -17.63 14.06
C GLU A 31 7.75 -16.62 13.08
N ILE A 32 6.45 -16.34 13.25
CA ILE A 32 5.68 -15.39 12.44
C ILE A 32 5.48 -14.12 13.27
N PRO A 33 5.61 -12.92 12.70
CA PRO A 33 5.24 -11.70 13.40
C PRO A 33 3.77 -11.74 13.87
N GLU A 34 3.51 -11.41 15.13
CA GLU A 34 2.15 -11.44 15.69
C GLU A 34 1.15 -10.61 14.88
N ASP A 35 1.58 -9.44 14.39
CA ASP A 35 0.77 -8.53 13.58
C ASP A 35 0.36 -9.12 12.23
N ASP A 36 1.05 -10.15 11.76
CA ASP A 36 0.73 -10.80 10.50
C ASP A 36 -0.40 -11.84 10.71
N ILE A 37 -0.71 -12.25 11.95
CA ILE A 37 -1.79 -13.18 12.31
C ILE A 37 -3.12 -12.42 12.47
N ILE A 38 -4.04 -12.62 11.53
CA ILE A 38 -5.34 -11.93 11.52
C ILE A 38 -6.46 -12.69 12.19
N TRP A 39 -6.31 -14.00 12.31
CA TRP A 39 -7.35 -14.83 12.87
C TRP A 39 -6.74 -16.06 13.51
N VAL A 40 -7.36 -16.50 14.60
CA VAL A 40 -7.03 -17.73 15.31
C VAL A 40 -8.34 -18.34 15.78
N SER A 41 -8.49 -19.65 15.64
CA SER A 41 -9.63 -20.40 16.19
C SER A 41 -9.62 -20.37 17.72
N GLU A 42 -10.79 -20.50 18.35
CA GLU A 42 -10.94 -20.64 19.81
C GLU A 42 -10.08 -21.77 20.41
N LYS A 43 -9.85 -22.82 19.63
CA LYS A 43 -9.04 -23.99 20.03
C LYS A 43 -7.54 -23.81 19.73
N GLY A 44 -7.15 -22.73 19.07
CA GLY A 44 -5.77 -22.45 18.66
C GLY A 44 -5.19 -23.44 17.64
N LYS A 45 -6.01 -24.29 17.03
CA LYS A 45 -5.57 -25.28 16.02
C LYS A 45 -5.42 -24.65 14.64
N ASP A 46 -6.41 -23.84 14.27
CA ASP A 46 -6.47 -23.15 12.99
C ASP A 46 -6.13 -21.67 13.19
N TRP A 47 -5.42 -21.09 12.23
CA TRP A 47 -5.02 -19.69 12.22
C TRP A 47 -4.80 -19.22 10.78
N ASP A 48 -4.96 -17.92 10.57
CA ASP A 48 -4.77 -17.26 9.29
C ASP A 48 -3.85 -16.05 9.42
N ILE A 49 -3.05 -15.85 8.37
CA ILE A 49 -2.15 -14.70 8.24
C ILE A 49 -2.52 -13.80 7.08
N ILE A 50 -2.25 -12.50 7.19
CA ILE A 50 -2.18 -11.65 6.01
C ILE A 50 -0.85 -11.91 5.32
N SER A 51 -0.93 -12.62 4.19
CA SER A 51 0.18 -12.69 3.26
C SER A 51 0.44 -11.31 2.63
N TYR A 52 1.72 -10.94 2.57
CA TYR A 52 2.22 -9.73 1.92
C TYR A 52 1.68 -8.41 2.49
N LEU A 53 1.54 -8.31 3.82
CA LEU A 53 0.99 -7.12 4.49
C LEU A 53 1.71 -5.83 4.06
N GLN A 54 3.04 -5.84 4.01
CA GLN A 54 3.81 -4.64 3.63
C GLN A 54 3.63 -4.27 2.16
N GLN A 55 3.59 -5.25 1.27
CA GLN A 55 3.37 -5.01 -0.16
C GLN A 55 1.95 -4.51 -0.41
N ARG A 56 0.96 -5.00 0.33
CA ARG A 56 -0.42 -4.48 0.32
C ARG A 56 -0.47 -3.01 0.79
N ASN A 57 0.24 -2.68 1.87
CA ASN A 57 0.33 -1.31 2.36
C ASN A 57 0.96 -0.37 1.32
N ILE A 58 2.02 -0.82 0.64
CA ILE A 58 2.65 -0.06 -0.45
C ILE A 58 1.68 0.13 -1.60
N LEU A 59 1.01 -0.93 -2.04
CA LEU A 59 0.06 -0.84 -3.14
C LEU A 59 -1.06 0.16 -2.82
N ASN A 60 -1.63 0.07 -1.61
CA ASN A 60 -2.65 1.01 -1.15
C ASN A 60 -2.14 2.45 -1.14
N TYR A 61 -0.91 2.67 -0.64
CA TYR A 61 -0.28 3.98 -0.64
C TYR A 61 -0.08 4.53 -2.06
N VAL A 62 0.45 3.71 -2.97
CA VAL A 62 0.68 4.09 -4.37
C VAL A 62 -0.62 4.43 -5.07
N CYS A 63 -1.66 3.60 -4.92
CA CYS A 63 -2.98 3.87 -5.48
C CYS A 63 -3.57 5.19 -4.94
N ALA A 64 -3.47 5.43 -3.63
CA ALA A 64 -3.98 6.64 -3.01
C ALA A 64 -3.25 7.90 -3.50
N GLU A 65 -1.93 7.89 -3.61
CA GLU A 65 -1.17 9.05 -4.09
C GLU A 65 -1.40 9.33 -5.58
N ILE A 66 -1.53 8.29 -6.41
CA ILE A 66 -1.90 8.45 -7.82
C ILE A 66 -3.30 9.09 -7.94
N GLN A 67 -4.28 8.59 -7.18
CA GLN A 67 -5.63 9.15 -7.18
C GLN A 67 -5.62 10.62 -6.75
N LYS A 68 -4.92 10.96 -5.67
CA LYS A 68 -4.78 12.35 -5.21
C LYS A 68 -4.15 13.26 -6.27
N ARG A 69 -3.22 12.74 -7.08
CA ARG A 69 -2.55 13.50 -8.13
C ARG A 69 -3.40 13.71 -9.38
N PHE A 70 -4.26 12.73 -9.70
CA PHE A 70 -5.11 12.72 -10.89
C PHE A 70 -6.58 12.47 -10.55
N PRO A 71 -7.21 13.31 -9.71
CA PRO A 71 -8.59 13.10 -9.25
C PRO A 71 -9.62 13.18 -10.37
N GLU A 72 -9.31 13.91 -11.45
CA GLU A 72 -10.16 14.00 -12.65
C GLU A 72 -10.13 12.72 -13.49
N GLN A 73 -9.05 11.93 -13.39
CA GLN A 73 -8.89 10.66 -14.12
C GLN A 73 -9.34 9.46 -13.30
N TYR A 74 -9.23 9.54 -11.97
CA TYR A 74 -9.53 8.45 -11.04
C TYR A 74 -10.40 8.96 -9.90
N GLN A 75 -11.63 8.45 -9.84
CA GLN A 75 -12.58 8.81 -8.78
C GLN A 75 -12.16 8.21 -7.43
N SER A 76 -11.49 7.06 -7.45
CA SER A 76 -11.09 6.32 -6.27
C SER A 76 -9.72 5.65 -6.41
N ALA A 77 -9.12 5.27 -5.27
CA ALA A 77 -7.90 4.45 -5.26
C ALA A 77 -8.15 3.07 -5.92
N ASP A 78 -9.38 2.56 -5.87
CA ASP A 78 -9.77 1.31 -6.51
C ASP A 78 -9.72 1.40 -8.04
N ASP A 79 -10.01 2.57 -8.62
CA ASP A 79 -9.87 2.78 -10.06
C ASP A 79 -8.40 2.70 -10.50
N VAL A 80 -7.49 3.21 -9.66
CA VAL A 80 -6.05 3.04 -9.88
C VAL A 80 -5.64 1.58 -9.70
N TYR A 81 -6.17 0.89 -8.69
CA TYR A 81 -5.90 -0.53 -8.46
C TYR A 81 -6.27 -1.40 -9.67
N LYS A 82 -7.35 -1.08 -10.40
CA LYS A 82 -7.71 -1.77 -11.66
C LYS A 82 -6.60 -1.68 -12.72
N ILE A 83 -5.79 -0.62 -12.73
CA ILE A 83 -4.63 -0.50 -13.63
C ILE A 83 -3.55 -1.51 -13.26
N PHE A 84 -3.27 -1.66 -11.95
CA PHE A 84 -2.34 -2.67 -11.46
C PHE A 84 -2.81 -4.08 -11.84
N LEU A 85 -4.10 -4.38 -11.66
CA LEU A 85 -4.68 -5.66 -12.08
C LEU A 85 -4.57 -5.87 -13.58
N ASN A 86 -4.94 -4.89 -14.39
CA ASN A 86 -4.83 -4.99 -15.85
C ASN A 86 -3.37 -5.21 -16.28
N ALA A 87 -2.41 -4.50 -15.67
CA ALA A 87 -0.98 -4.69 -15.95
C ALA A 87 -0.50 -6.09 -15.54
N HIS A 88 -0.95 -6.59 -14.38
CA HIS A 88 -0.64 -7.94 -13.90
C HIS A 88 -1.14 -9.03 -14.85
N PHE A 89 -2.41 -8.95 -15.28
CA PHE A 89 -3.02 -9.98 -16.12
C PHE A 89 -2.63 -9.88 -17.59
N THR A 90 -2.34 -8.68 -18.10
CA THR A 90 -2.05 -8.49 -19.54
C THR A 90 -0.59 -8.29 -19.86
N GLY A 91 0.28 -8.13 -18.85
CA GLY A 91 1.69 -7.78 -19.04
C GLY A 91 1.91 -6.36 -19.59
N ARG A 92 0.85 -5.57 -19.80
CA ARG A 92 0.95 -4.20 -20.31
C ARG A 92 1.40 -3.24 -19.22
N LEU A 93 2.70 -3.23 -18.96
CA LEU A 93 3.32 -2.44 -17.88
C LEU A 93 3.47 -0.96 -18.23
N LEU A 94 3.56 -0.59 -19.52
CA LEU A 94 3.89 0.78 -19.92
C LEU A 94 2.89 1.85 -19.41
N PRO A 95 1.56 1.65 -19.46
CA PRO A 95 0.62 2.60 -18.87
C PRO A 95 0.82 2.76 -17.36
N LEU A 96 1.07 1.65 -16.66
CA LEU A 96 1.32 1.64 -15.23
C LEU A 96 2.64 2.34 -14.86
N ALA A 97 3.71 2.08 -15.61
CA ALA A 97 5.01 2.70 -15.40
C ALA A 97 4.92 4.23 -15.51
N ARG A 98 4.26 4.72 -16.56
CA ARG A 98 4.08 6.16 -16.80
C ARG A 98 3.33 6.86 -15.67
N ILE A 99 2.27 6.25 -15.14
CA ILE A 99 1.49 6.90 -14.07
C ILE A 99 2.23 6.89 -12.73
N VAL A 100 2.96 5.82 -12.44
CA VAL A 100 3.81 5.73 -11.25
C VAL A 100 4.91 6.80 -11.33
N GLU A 101 5.61 6.90 -12.47
CA GLU A 101 6.69 7.89 -12.64
C GLU A 101 6.19 9.34 -12.65
N LYS A 102 5.01 9.62 -13.20
CA LYS A 102 4.42 10.96 -13.09
C LYS A 102 4.08 11.35 -11.65
N THR A 103 3.74 10.38 -10.81
CA THR A 103 3.33 10.63 -9.42
C THR A 103 4.53 10.75 -8.48
N PHE A 104 5.51 9.87 -8.64
CA PHE A 104 6.63 9.70 -7.72
C PHE A 104 7.97 10.19 -8.30
N GLY A 105 8.03 10.53 -9.58
CA GLY A 105 9.26 10.89 -10.29
C GLY A 105 9.91 9.69 -10.99
N GLU A 106 10.89 9.98 -11.82
CA GLU A 106 11.62 9.01 -12.64
C GLU A 106 12.24 7.87 -11.81
N GLY A 107 12.18 6.64 -12.32
CA GLY A 107 12.77 5.46 -11.69
C GLY A 107 11.94 4.85 -10.55
N SER A 108 10.86 5.49 -10.13
CA SER A 108 9.95 4.98 -9.09
C SER A 108 9.27 3.66 -9.48
N PHE A 109 8.96 3.45 -10.76
CA PHE A 109 8.41 2.19 -11.23
C PHE A 109 9.42 1.03 -11.10
N ARG A 110 10.70 1.28 -11.38
CA ARG A 110 11.77 0.30 -11.19
C ARG A 110 11.99 0.00 -9.71
N LEU A 111 11.97 1.03 -8.86
CA LEU A 111 12.02 0.86 -7.40
C LEU A 111 10.90 -0.09 -6.94
N LEU A 112 9.66 0.16 -7.37
CA LEU A 112 8.51 -0.69 -7.02
C LEU A 112 8.68 -2.13 -7.52
N GLY A 113 9.16 -2.31 -8.75
CA GLY A 113 9.35 -3.64 -9.36
C GLY A 113 10.49 -4.46 -8.73
N ASN A 114 11.45 -3.82 -8.05
CA ASN A 114 12.55 -4.47 -7.37
C ASN A 114 12.23 -4.83 -5.91
N MET A 115 10.98 -4.64 -5.48
CA MET A 115 10.56 -4.94 -4.12
C MET A 115 10.55 -6.45 -3.87
N SER A 116 11.33 -6.88 -2.89
CA SER A 116 11.33 -8.25 -2.38
C SER A 116 10.10 -8.52 -1.51
N ILE A 117 9.85 -9.81 -1.26
CA ILE A 117 8.75 -10.27 -0.41
C ILE A 117 9.05 -10.14 1.09
N ASP A 118 10.31 -9.85 1.47
CA ASP A 118 10.69 -9.71 2.86
C ASP A 118 10.18 -8.40 3.49
N LYS A 119 9.93 -8.45 4.80
CA LYS A 119 9.30 -7.36 5.54
C LYS A 119 10.15 -6.09 5.57
N GLN A 120 11.48 -6.24 5.67
CA GLN A 120 12.40 -5.11 5.72
C GLN A 120 12.47 -4.40 4.36
N GLY A 121 12.52 -5.18 3.28
CA GLY A 121 12.39 -4.71 1.91
C GLY A 121 11.12 -3.88 1.75
N GLY A 122 9.96 -4.39 2.17
CA GLY A 122 8.71 -3.63 2.13
C GLY A 122 8.78 -2.28 2.84
N VAL A 123 9.25 -2.22 4.08
CA VAL A 123 9.33 -0.95 4.82
C VAL A 123 10.23 0.07 4.11
N LEU A 124 11.40 -0.36 3.63
CA LEU A 124 12.36 0.52 2.94
C LEU A 124 11.82 1.06 1.61
N HIS A 125 11.06 0.25 0.88
CA HIS A 125 10.42 0.68 -0.38
C HIS A 125 9.35 1.74 -0.12
N LEU A 126 8.53 1.56 0.93
CA LEU A 126 7.51 2.54 1.30
C LEU A 126 8.13 3.89 1.66
N GLU A 127 9.17 3.90 2.50
CA GLU A 127 9.85 5.14 2.90
C GLU A 127 10.54 5.82 1.71
N SER A 128 11.14 5.03 0.81
CA SER A 128 11.73 5.53 -0.43
C SER A 128 10.68 6.20 -1.33
N LEU A 129 9.53 5.58 -1.52
CA LEU A 129 8.41 6.14 -2.30
C LEU A 129 7.85 7.42 -1.68
N LYS A 130 7.68 7.47 -0.35
CA LYS A 130 7.27 8.70 0.36
C LYS A 130 8.26 9.84 0.13
N LYS A 131 9.56 9.57 0.25
CA LYS A 131 10.62 10.56 0.01
C LYS A 131 10.60 11.06 -1.44
N MET A 132 10.43 10.14 -2.40
CA MET A 132 10.29 10.46 -3.81
C MET A 132 9.06 11.35 -4.07
N ARG A 133 7.89 11.01 -3.49
CA ARG A 133 6.68 11.82 -3.61
C ARG A 133 6.85 13.23 -3.08
N VAL A 134 7.44 13.38 -1.88
CA VAL A 134 7.73 14.70 -1.29
C VAL A 134 8.65 15.52 -2.20
N LYS A 135 9.69 14.90 -2.78
CA LYS A 135 10.59 15.57 -3.73
C LYS A 135 9.83 16.00 -4.98
N GLN A 136 9.02 15.13 -5.56
CA GLN A 136 8.23 15.41 -6.77
C GLN A 136 7.27 16.58 -6.53
N SER A 137 6.49 16.56 -5.44
CA SER A 137 5.57 17.67 -5.10
C SER A 137 6.28 19.02 -4.94
N LYS A 138 7.51 19.03 -4.39
CA LYS A 138 8.31 20.25 -4.25
C LYS A 138 8.78 20.77 -5.62
N MET A 139 9.17 19.88 -6.54
CA MET A 139 9.54 20.26 -7.90
C MET A 139 8.35 20.85 -8.66
N GLU A 140 7.21 20.17 -8.62
CA GLU A 140 5.96 20.64 -9.24
C GLU A 140 5.53 22.02 -8.72
N SER A 141 5.67 22.25 -7.41
CA SER A 141 5.36 23.55 -6.79
C SER A 141 6.30 24.66 -7.29
N LYS A 142 7.61 24.37 -7.42
CA LYS A 142 8.58 25.34 -7.95
C LYS A 142 8.31 25.68 -9.42
N GLU A 143 8.06 24.67 -10.24
CA GLU A 143 7.71 24.85 -11.66
C GLU A 143 6.48 25.72 -11.84
N LYS A 144 5.44 25.48 -11.04
CA LYS A 144 4.22 26.30 -11.05
C LYS A 144 4.50 27.76 -10.67
N ILE A 145 5.35 28.01 -9.68
CA ILE A 145 5.71 29.38 -9.29
C ILE A 145 6.46 30.09 -10.42
N MET A 146 7.45 29.43 -11.03
CA MET A 146 8.23 29.98 -12.13
C MET A 146 7.39 30.25 -13.39
N SER A 147 6.40 29.38 -13.66
CA SER A 147 5.51 29.59 -14.81
C SER A 147 4.58 30.78 -14.63
N HIS A 148 4.17 31.11 -13.38
CA HIS A 148 3.33 32.27 -13.11
C HIS A 148 4.13 33.58 -13.07
N SER A 149 5.39 33.57 -12.60
CA SER A 149 6.24 34.77 -12.60
C SER A 149 6.61 35.26 -14.01
N ASN A 150 6.76 34.34 -14.97
CA ASN A 150 7.10 34.70 -16.35
C ASN A 150 5.91 35.30 -17.13
N ILE A 151 4.66 35.08 -16.69
CA ILE A 151 3.45 35.62 -17.34
C ILE A 151 3.13 37.04 -16.85
N SER A 152 3.64 37.46 -15.69
CA SER A 152 3.45 38.83 -15.16
C SER A 152 4.54 39.81 -15.59
N SER A 153 5.42 39.42 -16.52
CA SER A 153 6.56 40.22 -17.01
C SER A 153 6.39 40.69 -18.47
N GLU A 154 5.25 40.43 -19.09
CA GLU A 154 4.85 40.88 -20.43
C GLU A 154 3.62 41.79 -20.34
#